data_AF-A0A964IK96-F1
#
_entry.id   AF-A0A964IK96-F1
#
_cell.length_a   1.000
_cell.length_b   1.000
_cell.length_c   1.000
_cell.angle_alpha   90.00
_cell.angle_beta   90.00
_cell.angle_gamma   90.00
#
_symmetry.space_group_name_H-M   'P 1'
#
loop_
_entity.id
_entity.type
_entity.pdbx_description
1 polymer ?
#
loop_
_entity_poly.entity_id
_entity_poly.type
_entity_poly.pdbx_seq_one_letter_code
_entity_poly.pdbx_strand_id
1 'polypeptide(L)'
;MVRALTSTWTWKVSGAEHVDAITNAGHHPILALWHGRILAATPYFANRGIVAMASENFDGEWIARLLGKFGYRAARGSTSRGGPAAL
;
A
#
# COMPACT_ATOMS: atom_id res chain seq x y z
N MET A 1 -12.08 -3.15 13.45
CA MET A 1 -12.69 -4.27 12.69
C MET A 1 -11.69 -4.92 11.72
N VAL A 2 -11.22 -4.25 10.66
CA VAL A 2 -10.30 -4.86 9.67
C VAL A 2 -9.04 -5.46 10.31
N ARG A 3 -8.36 -4.73 11.23
CA ARG A 3 -7.22 -5.26 11.99
C ARG A 3 -7.49 -6.56 12.76
N ALA A 4 -8.69 -6.70 13.33
CA ALA A 4 -9.08 -7.89 14.10
C ALA A 4 -9.45 -9.06 13.16
N LEU A 5 -9.99 -8.77 11.98
CA LEU A 5 -10.26 -9.79 10.96
C LEU A 5 -8.97 -10.34 10.36
N THR A 6 -7.93 -9.51 10.23
CA THR A 6 -6.66 -9.91 9.61
C THR A 6 -5.63 -10.39 10.63
N SER A 7 -5.88 -10.28 11.94
CA SER A 7 -4.91 -10.66 12.98
C SER A 7 -4.72 -12.17 13.12
N THR A 8 -5.67 -12.97 12.66
CA THR A 8 -5.62 -14.44 12.71
C THR A 8 -5.11 -15.07 11.41
N TRP A 9 -4.69 -14.25 10.44
CA TRP A 9 -4.24 -14.75 9.14
C TRP A 9 -2.82 -15.28 9.24
N THR A 10 -2.59 -16.42 8.60
CA THR A 10 -1.25 -16.98 8.38
C THR A 10 -0.82 -16.72 6.94
N TRP A 11 0.47 -16.43 6.74
CA TRP A 11 0.98 -16.03 5.44
C TRP A 11 1.86 -17.13 4.86
N LYS A 12 1.56 -17.52 3.62
CA LYS A 12 2.49 -18.22 2.75
C LYS A 12 2.78 -17.32 1.56
N VAL A 13 4.04 -16.98 1.38
CA VAL A 13 4.48 -16.01 0.37
C VAL A 13 5.54 -16.68 -0.49
N SER A 14 5.43 -16.48 -1.79
CA SER A 14 6.44 -16.89 -2.76
C SER A 14 6.95 -15.62 -3.46
N GLY A 15 8.26 -15.54 -3.75
CA GLY A 15 8.82 -14.41 -4.49
C GLY A 15 9.18 -13.19 -3.63
N ALA A 16 9.11 -13.28 -2.30
CA ALA A 16 9.46 -12.17 -1.39
C ALA A 16 10.94 -11.78 -1.52
N GLU A 17 11.79 -12.75 -1.84
CA GLU A 17 13.23 -12.60 -2.05
C GLU A 17 13.58 -11.55 -3.13
N HIS A 18 12.71 -11.32 -4.12
CA HIS A 18 12.93 -10.30 -5.14
C HIS A 18 12.81 -8.88 -4.57
N VAL A 19 11.83 -8.67 -3.68
CA VAL A 19 11.63 -7.37 -3.02
C VAL A 19 12.77 -7.11 -2.06
N ASP A 20 13.18 -8.13 -1.30
CA ASP A 20 14.29 -8.03 -0.37
C ASP A 20 15.60 -7.74 -1.11
N ALA A 21 15.86 -8.41 -2.24
CA ALA A 21 17.05 -8.16 -3.06
C ALA A 21 17.13 -6.71 -3.57
N ILE A 22 16.02 -6.17 -4.09
CA ILE A 22 15.95 -4.76 -4.55
C ILE A 22 16.20 -3.79 -3.39
N THR A 23 15.57 -4.05 -2.25
CA THR A 23 15.67 -3.19 -1.06
C THR A 23 17.09 -3.23 -0.46
N ASN A 24 17.69 -4.42 -0.37
CA ASN A 24 19.06 -4.60 0.12
C ASN A 24 20.11 -3.99 -0.81
N ALA A 25 19.82 -3.87 -2.11
CA ALA A 25 20.64 -3.13 -3.06
C ALA A 25 20.51 -1.60 -2.93
N GLY A 26 19.69 -1.10 -1.99
CA GLY A 26 19.46 0.34 -1.77
C GLY A 26 18.46 0.96 -2.75
N HIS A 27 17.73 0.14 -3.51
CA HIS A 27 16.71 0.61 -4.45
C HIS A 27 15.31 0.55 -3.85
N HIS A 28 14.39 1.33 -4.42
CA HIS A 28 13.00 1.39 -3.99
C HIS A 28 12.10 0.69 -5.03
N PRO A 29 11.52 -0.47 -4.72
CA PRO A 29 10.67 -1.19 -5.65
C PRO A 29 9.31 -0.48 -5.82
N ILE A 30 8.77 -0.53 -7.03
CA ILE A 30 7.37 -0.18 -7.30
C ILE A 30 6.54 -1.45 -7.14
N LEU A 31 5.62 -1.44 -6.18
CA LEU A 31 4.72 -2.56 -5.92
C LEU A 31 3.41 -2.36 -6.66
N ALA A 32 3.01 -3.36 -7.45
CA ALA A 32 1.71 -3.42 -8.10
C ALA A 32 0.88 -4.55 -7.50
N LEU A 33 -0.44 -4.36 -7.40
CA LEU A 33 -1.37 -5.35 -6.88
C LEU A 33 -2.68 -5.35 -7.65
N TRP A 34 -3.33 -6.50 -7.71
CA TRP A 34 -4.67 -6.63 -8.24
C TRP A 34 -5.70 -6.11 -7.24
N HIS A 35 -6.71 -5.36 -7.69
CA HIS A 35 -7.75 -4.76 -6.84
C HIS A 35 -8.40 -5.75 -5.85
N GLY A 36 -8.67 -6.98 -6.30
CA GLY A 36 -9.23 -8.05 -5.46
C GLY A 36 -8.31 -8.52 -4.32
N ARG A 37 -7.09 -7.99 -4.21
CA ARG A 37 -6.09 -8.33 -3.18
C ARG A 37 -5.79 -7.17 -2.23
N ILE A 38 -6.47 -6.02 -2.36
CA ILE A 38 -6.26 -4.86 -1.47
C ILE A 38 -6.41 -5.24 0.01
N LEU A 39 -7.45 -6.00 0.35
CA LEU A 39 -7.71 -6.40 1.73
C LEU A 39 -6.57 -7.24 2.31
N ALA A 40 -5.92 -8.08 1.51
CA ALA A 40 -4.79 -8.89 1.95
C ALA A 40 -3.46 -8.16 1.89
N ALA A 41 -3.25 -7.32 0.88
CA ALA A 41 -2.06 -6.50 0.77
C ALA A 41 -1.93 -5.52 1.96
N THR A 42 -3.04 -4.94 2.42
CA THR A 42 -3.07 -3.94 3.50
C THR A 42 -2.46 -4.42 4.83
N PRO A 43 -2.84 -5.56 5.42
CA PRO A 43 -2.19 -6.07 6.62
C PRO A 43 -0.81 -6.67 6.33
N TYR A 44 -0.61 -7.29 5.16
CA TYR A 44 0.66 -7.95 4.83
C TYR A 44 1.83 -6.95 4.76
N PHE A 45 1.61 -5.82 4.09
CA PHE A 45 2.60 -4.78 3.87
C PHE A 45 2.56 -3.65 4.95
N ALA A 46 1.77 -3.84 6.02
CA ALA A 46 1.62 -2.87 7.09
C ALA A 46 2.95 -2.50 7.77
N ASN A 47 3.11 -1.21 8.10
CA ASN A 47 4.28 -0.65 8.79
C ASN A 47 5.64 -0.89 8.11
N ARG A 48 5.69 -1.14 6.79
CA ARG A 48 6.94 -1.33 6.03
C ARG A 48 7.43 -0.07 5.31
N GLY A 49 6.95 1.11 5.72
CA GLY A 49 7.34 2.39 5.12
C GLY A 49 6.77 2.67 3.72
N ILE A 50 5.80 1.87 3.26
CA ILE A 50 5.22 1.95 1.91
C ILE A 50 4.36 3.21 1.74
N VAL A 51 4.50 3.84 0.58
CA VAL A 51 3.65 4.94 0.11
C VAL A 51 2.65 4.37 -0.90
N ALA A 52 1.36 4.44 -0.60
CA ALA A 52 0.29 4.02 -1.49
C ALA A 52 -0.26 5.22 -2.26
N MET A 53 -0.57 5.05 -3.54
CA MET A 53 -1.27 6.08 -4.31
C MET A 53 -2.78 5.99 -4.05
N ALA A 54 -3.41 7.12 -3.70
CA ALA A 54 -4.85 7.22 -3.51
C ALA A 54 -5.39 8.49 -4.16
N SER A 55 -6.56 8.38 -4.80
CA SER A 55 -7.23 9.50 -5.44
C SER A 55 -7.63 10.61 -4.43
N GLU A 56 -7.79 11.84 -4.92
CA GLU A 56 -8.31 12.97 -4.15
C GLU A 56 -9.85 12.97 -3.99
N ASN A 57 -10.53 11.96 -4.53
CA ASN A 57 -11.98 11.82 -4.33
C ASN A 57 -12.33 11.40 -2.88
N PHE A 58 -13.62 11.50 -2.54
CA PHE A 58 -14.14 11.15 -1.22
C PHE A 58 -13.78 9.72 -0.79
N ASP A 59 -13.93 8.74 -1.68
CA ASP A 59 -13.58 7.34 -1.37
C ASP A 59 -12.07 7.17 -1.14
N GLY A 60 -11.25 7.88 -1.91
CA GLY A 60 -9.80 7.92 -1.77
C GLY A 60 -9.35 8.49 -0.42
N GLU A 61 -10.10 9.44 0.16
CA GLU A 61 -9.85 9.95 1.51
C GLU A 61 -10.08 8.87 2.57
N TRP A 62 -11.17 8.11 2.47
CA TRP A 62 -11.45 7.01 3.38
C TRP A 62 -10.39 5.91 3.27
N ILE A 63 -9.99 5.57 2.04
CA ILE A 63 -8.93 4.59 1.79
C ILE A 63 -7.60 5.09 2.38
N ALA A 64 -7.21 6.35 2.15
CA ALA A 64 -5.99 6.92 2.68
C ALA A 64 -5.96 6.90 4.22
N ARG A 65 -7.07 7.25 4.88
CA ARG A 65 -7.20 7.17 6.35
C ARG A 65 -7.12 5.74 6.86
N LEU A 66 -7.74 4.79 6.17
CA LEU A 66 -7.66 3.38 6.52
C LEU A 66 -6.22 2.88 6.42
N LEU A 67 -5.54 3.17 5.30
CA LEU A 67 -4.14 2.81 5.08
C LEU A 67 -3.21 3.42 6.13
N GLY A 68 -3.46 4.67 6.55
CA GLY A 68 -2.73 5.29 7.66
C GLY A 68 -2.78 4.50 8.97
N LYS A 69 -3.92 3.85 9.28
CA LYS A 69 -4.06 2.98 10.48
C LYS A 69 -3.24 1.68 10.39
N PHE A 70 -2.76 1.33 9.20
CA PHE A 70 -1.85 0.21 8.94
C PHE A 70 -0.40 0.68 8.70
N GLY A 71 -0.08 1.96 8.94
CA GLY A 71 1.28 2.48 8.86
C GLY A 71 1.76 2.84 7.45
N TYR A 72 0.84 2.96 6.49
CA TYR A 72 1.14 3.47 5.16
C TYR A 72 1.13 4.99 5.15
N ARG A 73 1.90 5.56 4.23
CA ARG A 73 1.70 6.94 3.77
C ARG A 73 0.86 6.92 2.49
N ALA A 74 0.06 7.95 2.27
CA ALA A 74 -0.72 8.07 1.03
C ALA A 74 -0.19 9.23 0.19
N ALA A 75 0.32 8.94 -1.01
CA ALA A 75 0.53 9.95 -2.03
C ALA A 75 -0.82 10.25 -2.69
N ARG A 76 -1.20 11.53 -2.75
CA ARG A 76 -2.50 11.97 -3.27
C ARG A 76 -2.31 12.64 -4.61
N GLY A 77 -3.19 12.32 -5.56
CA GLY A 77 -3.22 12.96 -6.87
C GLY A 77 -4.60 12.85 -7.51
N SER A 78 -5.00 13.87 -8.26
CA SER A 78 -6.19 13.85 -9.11
C SER A 78 -5.80 13.76 -10.59
N THR A 79 -6.52 12.93 -11.34
CA THR A 79 -6.42 12.84 -12.80
C THR A 79 -6.83 14.13 -13.52
N SER A 80 -7.44 15.09 -12.82
CA SER A 80 -7.97 16.33 -13.39
C SER A 80 -7.22 17.61 -12.98
N ARG A 81 -6.39 17.63 -11.93
CA ARG A 81 -5.74 18.87 -11.44
C ARG A 81 -4.32 18.75 -10.90
N GLY A 82 -3.73 17.56 -10.78
CA GLY A 82 -2.50 17.37 -9.99
C GLY A 82 -1.40 16.49 -10.58
N GLY A 83 -1.44 16.17 -11.88
CA GLY A 83 -0.47 15.27 -12.53
C GLY A 83 1.02 15.53 -12.19
N PRO A 84 1.50 16.77 -12.04
CA PRO A 84 2.90 17.04 -11.70
C PRO A 84 3.27 16.92 -10.20
N ALA A 85 2.30 16.82 -9.29
CA ALA A 85 2.57 16.76 -7.84
C ALA A 85 2.77 15.31 -7.32
N ALA A 86 2.60 14.32 -8.19
CA ALA A 86 2.65 12.89 -7.88
C ALA A 86 3.81 12.15 -8.57
N LEU A 87 4.76 12.88 -9.19
CA LEU A 87 5.99 12.36 -9.80
C LEU A 87 7.22 12.71 -8.94
#